data_AF-A0A510XD30-F1
#
_entry.id   AF-A0A510XD30-F1
#
_cell.length_a   1.000
_cell.length_b   1.000
_cell.length_c   1.000
_cell.angle_alpha   90.00
_cell.angle_beta   90.00
_cell.angle_gamma   90.00
#
_symmetry.space_group_name_H-M   'P 1'
#
loop_
_entity.id
_entity.type
_entity.pdbx_description
1 polymer ?
#
loop_
_entity_poly.entity_id
_entity_poly.type
_entity_poly.pdbx_seq_one_letter_code
_entity_poly.pdbx_strand_id
1 'polypeptide(L)'
;MSDNLDLNSLSKEQLKEQANILGVTLKGNPAEETIRDKLREALGEDSPSPAKPKLSDGGIAVRKGEKRYTIEIHKDGKDKQPVFLGCNGRTVRIKRGEQVTIGEGLFQSLRNATESRLDTETEEWVQVPSYPYTVLSVEE
;
A
#
# COMPACT_ATOMS: atom_id res chain seq x y z
N MET A 1 17.73 -26.14 -30.11
CA MET A 1 18.82 -25.36 -29.48
C MET A 1 18.13 -24.26 -28.73
N SER A 2 17.85 -24.46 -27.45
CA SER A 2 17.25 -23.41 -26.61
C SER A 2 18.40 -22.53 -26.15
N ASP A 3 18.60 -21.40 -26.82
CA ASP A 3 19.54 -20.38 -26.37
C ASP A 3 19.03 -19.84 -25.04
N ASN A 4 19.60 -20.37 -23.95
CA ASN A 4 19.36 -19.92 -22.60
C ASN A 4 20.04 -18.56 -22.44
N LEU A 5 19.35 -17.51 -22.88
CA LEU A 5 19.79 -16.13 -22.75
C LEU A 5 19.83 -15.76 -21.25
N ASP A 6 21.02 -15.83 -20.66
CA ASP A 6 21.26 -15.36 -19.30
C ASP A 6 21.06 -13.84 -19.23
N LEU A 7 19.82 -13.39 -19.02
CA LEU A 7 19.44 -11.99 -18.84
C LEU A 7 20.20 -11.28 -17.69
N ASN A 8 20.83 -12.07 -16.81
CA ASN A 8 21.62 -11.58 -15.68
C ASN A 8 23.04 -11.12 -16.05
N SER A 9 23.58 -11.55 -17.20
CA SER A 9 24.93 -11.19 -17.65
C SER A 9 24.95 -10.04 -18.66
N LEU A 10 23.78 -9.65 -19.19
CA LEU A 10 23.65 -8.59 -20.19
C LEU A 10 23.75 -7.19 -19.57
N SER A 11 24.40 -6.29 -20.32
CA SER A 11 24.52 -4.87 -19.97
C SER A 11 23.21 -4.09 -20.22
N LYS A 12 23.08 -2.91 -19.62
CA LYS A 12 21.88 -2.05 -19.76
C LYS A 12 21.49 -1.75 -21.21
N GLU A 13 22.47 -1.62 -22.10
CA GLU A 13 22.25 -1.31 -23.51
C GLU A 13 21.70 -2.54 -24.24
N GLN A 14 22.27 -3.72 -24.00
CA GLN A 14 21.80 -4.98 -24.58
C GLN A 14 20.40 -5.36 -24.11
N LEU A 15 20.06 -5.07 -22.83
CA LEU A 15 18.72 -5.28 -22.31
C LEU A 15 17.68 -4.37 -22.99
N LYS A 16 18.05 -3.14 -23.37
CA LYS A 16 17.16 -2.24 -24.11
C LYS A 16 16.97 -2.69 -25.56
N GLU A 17 18.02 -3.16 -26.20
CA GLU A 17 17.94 -3.73 -27.55
C GLU A 17 17.05 -4.97 -27.56
N GLN A 18 17.23 -5.88 -26.59
CA GLN A 18 16.38 -7.06 -26.45
C GLN A 18 14.92 -6.70 -26.19
N ALA A 19 14.66 -5.65 -25.39
CA ALA A 19 13.31 -5.17 -25.13
C ALA A 19 12.66 -4.57 -26.38
N ASN A 20 13.43 -3.85 -27.21
CA ASN A 20 12.95 -3.36 -28.50
C ASN A 20 12.66 -4.50 -29.50
N ILE A 21 13.52 -5.53 -29.54
CA ILE A 21 13.32 -6.71 -30.40
C ILE A 21 12.06 -7.48 -29.99
N LEU A 22 11.80 -7.60 -28.68
CA LEU A 22 10.62 -8.26 -28.13
C LEU A 22 9.37 -7.36 -28.10
N GLY A 23 9.44 -6.12 -28.60
CA GLY A 23 8.30 -5.19 -28.67
C GLY A 23 7.85 -4.64 -27.31
N VAL A 24 8.68 -4.74 -26.27
CA VAL A 24 8.38 -4.25 -24.92
C VAL A 24 8.66 -2.75 -24.84
N THR A 25 7.61 -1.96 -24.65
CA THR A 25 7.73 -0.50 -24.50
C THR A 25 8.30 -0.12 -23.13
N LEU A 26 9.57 0.30 -23.12
CA LEU A 26 10.24 0.85 -21.94
C LEU A 26 9.99 2.36 -21.87
N LYS A 27 9.08 2.79 -20.99
CA LYS A 27 8.81 4.22 -20.75
C LYS A 27 9.88 4.82 -19.82
N GLY A 28 10.62 5.82 -20.29
CA GLY A 28 11.59 6.59 -19.48
C GLY A 28 12.99 5.98 -19.39
N ASN A 29 13.69 6.17 -18.27
CA ASN A 29 14.98 5.55 -17.95
C ASN A 29 14.80 4.51 -16.83
N PRO A 30 14.25 3.32 -17.14
CA PRO A 30 14.08 2.27 -16.13
C PRO A 30 15.43 1.75 -15.63
N ALA A 31 15.45 1.31 -14.37
CA ALA A 31 16.58 0.59 -13.79
C ALA A 31 16.77 -0.77 -14.48
N GLU A 32 17.99 -1.28 -14.50
CA GLU A 32 18.34 -2.55 -15.17
C GLU A 32 17.48 -3.72 -14.69
N GLU A 33 17.22 -3.81 -13.39
CA GLU A 33 16.33 -4.82 -12.79
C GLU A 33 14.93 -4.75 -13.38
N THR A 34 14.37 -3.55 -13.55
CA THR A 34 13.02 -3.38 -14.11
C THR A 34 12.95 -3.75 -15.59
N ILE A 35 14.06 -3.61 -16.33
CA ILE A 35 14.13 -4.06 -17.73
C ILE A 35 14.19 -5.60 -17.76
N ARG A 36 14.97 -6.22 -16.87
CA ARG A 36 15.06 -7.68 -16.75
C ARG A 36 13.71 -8.30 -16.39
N ASP A 37 12.99 -7.71 -15.44
CA ASP A 37 11.67 -8.20 -15.02
C ASP A 37 10.66 -8.17 -16.17
N LYS A 38 10.64 -7.08 -16.95
CA LYS A 38 9.77 -6.97 -18.13
C LYS A 38 10.15 -7.92 -19.27
N LEU A 39 11.45 -8.20 -19.44
CA LEU A 39 11.93 -9.16 -20.42
C LEU A 39 11.55 -10.59 -20.02
N ARG A 40 11.65 -10.94 -18.73
CA ARG A 40 11.17 -12.22 -18.19
C ARG A 40 9.66 -12.38 -18.34
N GLU A 41 8.90 -11.32 -18.06
CA GLU A 41 7.45 -11.27 -18.27
C GLU A 41 7.09 -11.51 -19.75
N ALA A 42 7.81 -10.89 -20.69
CA ALA A 42 7.60 -11.09 -22.13
C ALA A 42 8.00 -12.49 -22.62
N LEU A 43 8.98 -13.14 -21.97
CA LEU A 43 9.43 -14.50 -22.28
C LEU A 43 8.59 -15.59 -21.61
N GLY A 44 7.60 -15.23 -20.79
CA GLY A 44 6.69 -16.18 -20.15
C GLY A 44 7.32 -17.01 -19.02
N GLU A 45 8.48 -16.59 -18.49
CA GLU A 45 9.00 -17.16 -17.26
C GLU A 45 8.26 -16.53 -16.08
N ASP A 46 7.29 -17.26 -15.53
CA ASP A 46 6.60 -16.98 -14.25
C ASP A 46 7.65 -16.93 -13.12
N SER A 47 8.37 -15.81 -13.04
CA SER A 47 9.10 -15.44 -11.84
C SER A 47 8.05 -15.10 -10.79
N PRO A 48 8.16 -15.62 -9.55
CA PRO A 48 7.32 -15.17 -8.46
C PRO A 48 7.65 -13.70 -8.22
N SER A 49 6.93 -12.80 -8.88
CA SER A 49 6.91 -11.40 -8.53
C SER A 49 6.65 -11.37 -7.02
N PRO A 50 7.53 -10.80 -6.18
CA PRO A 50 7.08 -10.42 -4.86
C PRO A 50 5.88 -9.54 -5.13
N ALA A 51 4.70 -9.99 -4.71
CA ALA A 51 3.47 -9.25 -4.89
C ALA A 51 3.74 -7.89 -4.24
N LYS A 52 4.04 -6.87 -5.06
CA LYS A 52 4.01 -5.49 -4.59
C LYS A 52 2.61 -5.38 -4.01
N PRO A 53 2.44 -5.16 -2.69
CA PRO A 53 1.11 -4.99 -2.15
C PRO A 53 0.48 -3.92 -3.00
N LYS A 54 -0.67 -4.24 -3.62
CA LYS A 54 -1.41 -3.30 -4.45
C LYS A 54 -1.62 -2.08 -3.56
N LEU A 55 -0.81 -1.04 -3.76
CA LEU A 55 -1.04 0.28 -3.19
C LEU A 55 -2.38 0.68 -3.81
N SER A 56 -3.46 0.47 -3.06
CA SER A 56 -4.69 1.15 -3.35
C SER A 56 -4.42 2.66 -3.25
N ASP A 57 -5.11 3.43 -4.06
CA ASP A 57 -5.03 4.90 -4.16
C ASP A 57 -5.28 5.68 -2.83
N GLY A 58 -5.32 5.00 -1.68
CA GLY A 58 -5.28 5.58 -0.33
C GLY A 58 -3.82 5.71 0.14
N GLY A 59 -3.18 6.81 -0.22
CA GLY A 59 -1.73 6.98 -0.14
C GLY A 59 -1.05 6.65 1.19
N ILE A 60 0.11 6.01 1.07
CA ILE A 60 1.10 5.82 2.14
C ILE A 60 1.62 7.21 2.55
N ALA A 61 1.05 7.79 3.59
CA ALA A 61 1.47 9.08 4.15
C ALA A 61 2.55 8.92 5.25
N VAL A 62 3.53 8.05 5.02
CA VAL A 62 4.57 7.69 6.00
C VAL A 62 5.80 8.58 5.82
N ARG A 63 6.36 9.18 6.89
CA ARG A 63 7.67 9.85 6.83
C ARG A 63 8.80 8.81 6.78
N LYS A 64 9.93 9.16 6.14
CA LYS A 64 11.14 8.34 6.15
C LYS A 64 11.63 8.22 7.62
N GLY A 65 11.59 7.02 8.19
CA GLY A 65 11.95 6.73 9.59
C GLY A 65 10.79 6.75 10.60
N GLU A 66 9.54 6.73 10.14
CA GLU A 66 8.35 6.67 11.01
C GLU A 66 7.73 5.26 11.02
N LYS A 67 7.26 4.83 12.20
CA LYS A 67 6.60 3.53 12.39
C LYS A 67 5.39 3.39 11.47
N ARG A 68 5.26 2.23 10.84
CA ARG A 68 4.16 1.90 9.93
C ARG A 68 3.18 0.98 10.63
N TYR A 69 1.92 1.38 10.65
CA TYR A 69 0.82 0.61 11.20
C TYR A 69 -0.06 0.15 10.05
N THR A 70 -0.21 -1.16 9.88
CA THR A 70 -1.23 -1.70 8.98
C THR A 70 -2.51 -1.90 9.77
N ILE A 71 -3.53 -1.13 9.41
CA ILE A 71 -4.82 -1.14 10.08
C ILE A 71 -5.92 -1.58 9.13
N GLU A 72 -6.97 -2.17 9.69
CA GLU A 72 -8.22 -2.44 9.02
C GLU A 72 -9.36 -1.73 9.77
N ILE A 73 -10.07 -0.83 9.09
CA ILE A 73 -11.24 -0.15 9.66
C ILE A 73 -12.47 -1.02 9.40
N HIS A 74 -13.22 -1.38 10.44
CA HIS A 74 -14.38 -2.25 10.30
C HIS A 74 -15.48 -1.58 9.46
N LYS A 75 -16.19 -2.40 8.68
CA LYS A 75 -17.40 -1.97 7.97
C LYS A 75 -18.55 -1.92 8.98
N ASP A 76 -19.15 -0.74 9.15
CA ASP A 76 -20.44 -0.65 9.81
C ASP A 76 -21.54 -0.85 8.76
N GLY A 77 -22.60 -1.59 9.10
CA GLY A 77 -23.76 -1.77 8.23
C GLY A 77 -24.50 -0.45 7.95
N LYS A 78 -24.34 0.54 8.84
CA LYS A 78 -24.99 1.86 8.72
C LYS A 78 -24.19 2.87 7.92
N ASP A 79 -22.86 2.85 8.01
CA ASP A 79 -21.99 3.81 7.33
C ASP A 79 -20.96 3.13 6.41
N LYS A 80 -21.17 3.35 5.10
CA LYS A 80 -20.29 2.86 4.03
C LYS A 80 -19.32 3.93 3.54
N GLN A 81 -19.36 5.14 4.10
CA GLN A 81 -18.47 6.21 3.66
C GLN A 81 -17.02 5.90 4.08
N PRO A 82 -16.05 6.26 3.24
CA PRO A 82 -14.64 6.14 3.59
C PRO A 82 -14.27 7.12 4.69
N VAL A 83 -13.31 6.72 5.52
CA VAL A 83 -12.80 7.53 6.62
C VAL A 83 -11.71 8.46 6.10
N PHE A 84 -11.81 9.74 6.45
CA PHE A 84 -10.81 10.73 6.12
C PHE A 84 -9.97 11.03 7.36
N LEU A 85 -8.67 10.74 7.29
CA LEU A 85 -7.72 11.03 8.36
C LEU A 85 -6.81 12.18 7.93
N GLY A 86 -6.79 13.24 8.74
CA GLY A 86 -5.95 14.42 8.53
C GLY A 86 -4.99 14.63 9.70
N CYS A 87 -3.69 14.69 9.43
CA CYS A 87 -2.70 15.05 10.45
C CYS A 87 -1.55 15.85 9.80
N ASN A 88 -1.25 17.04 10.35
CA ASN A 88 -0.14 17.89 9.91
C ASN A 88 -0.09 18.16 8.39
N GLY A 89 -1.25 18.51 7.79
CA GLY A 89 -1.37 18.81 6.36
C GLY A 89 -1.40 17.59 5.43
N ARG A 90 -1.35 16.37 5.98
CA ARG A 90 -1.52 15.13 5.23
C ARG A 90 -2.92 14.62 5.41
N THR A 91 -3.57 14.29 4.31
CA THR A 91 -4.91 13.71 4.32
C THR A 91 -4.87 12.36 3.64
N VAL A 92 -5.40 11.32 4.29
CA VAL A 92 -5.52 9.98 3.75
C VAL A 92 -6.99 9.59 3.76
N ARG A 93 -7.47 9.05 2.64
CA ARG A 93 -8.81 8.51 2.50
C ARG A 93 -8.72 6.99 2.60
N ILE A 94 -9.29 6.43 3.66
CA ILE A 94 -9.26 4.99 3.96
C ILE A 94 -10.63 4.40 3.64
N LYS A 95 -10.66 3.37 2.79
CA LYS A 95 -11.87 2.59 2.54
C LYS A 95 -12.09 1.61 3.69
N ARG A 96 -13.33 1.44 4.13
CA ARG A 96 -13.68 0.50 5.20
C ARG A 96 -13.55 -0.96 4.72
N GLY A 97 -13.00 -1.82 5.58
CA GLY A 97 -12.67 -3.22 5.35
C GLY A 97 -11.58 -3.44 4.31
N GLU A 98 -10.72 -2.44 4.13
CA GLU A 98 -9.48 -2.56 3.38
C GLU A 98 -8.31 -2.37 4.34
N GLN A 99 -7.24 -3.12 4.13
CA GLN A 99 -6.01 -3.00 4.90
C GLN A 99 -5.23 -1.79 4.37
N VAL A 100 -4.92 -0.84 5.24
CA VAL A 100 -4.17 0.36 4.88
C VAL A 100 -3.01 0.54 5.83
N THR A 101 -1.84 0.82 5.25
CA THR A 101 -0.62 1.15 5.99
C THR A 101 -0.54 2.65 6.19
N ILE A 102 -0.54 3.08 7.45
CA ILE A 102 -0.46 4.49 7.86
C ILE A 102 0.78 4.75 8.74
N GLY A 103 1.24 6.00 8.77
CA GLY A 103 2.30 6.43 9.68
C GLY A 103 1.78 6.64 11.11
N GLU A 104 2.69 6.66 12.07
CA GLU A 104 2.41 6.90 13.50
C GLU A 104 1.55 8.14 13.76
N GLY A 105 1.85 9.27 13.11
CA GLY A 105 1.10 10.51 13.32
C GLY A 105 -0.38 10.39 12.95
N LEU A 106 -0.70 9.67 11.87
CA LEU A 106 -2.09 9.41 11.47
C LEU A 106 -2.75 8.34 12.36
N PHE A 107 -1.96 7.37 12.83
CA PHE A 107 -2.44 6.34 13.75
C PHE A 107 -2.87 6.94 15.08
N GLN A 108 -2.10 7.88 15.62
CA GLN A 108 -2.48 8.61 16.84
C GLN A 108 -3.76 9.44 16.64
N SER A 109 -3.92 10.09 15.48
CA SER A 109 -5.17 10.80 15.15
C SER A 109 -6.39 9.87 15.13
N LEU A 110 -6.24 8.67 14.57
CA LEU A 110 -7.32 7.67 14.57
C LEU A 110 -7.62 7.15 15.99
N ARG A 111 -6.58 6.88 16.78
CA ARG A 111 -6.72 6.40 18.17
C ARG A 111 -7.42 7.42 19.07
N ASN A 112 -7.13 8.70 18.86
CA ASN A 112 -7.71 9.80 19.64
C ASN A 112 -9.07 10.27 19.09
N ALA A 113 -9.56 9.69 18.00
CA ALA A 113 -10.89 9.98 17.47
C ALA A 113 -11.95 9.23 18.29
N THR A 114 -12.48 9.89 19.31
CA THR A 114 -13.54 9.36 20.18
C THR A 114 -14.82 10.20 20.09
N GLU A 115 -15.95 9.52 20.25
CA GLU A 115 -17.29 10.09 20.39
C GLU A 115 -17.77 9.86 21.82
N SER A 116 -18.32 10.89 22.44
CA SER A 116 -19.08 10.73 23.68
C SER A 116 -20.50 10.29 23.33
N ARG A 117 -20.91 9.10 23.78
CA ARG A 117 -22.30 8.63 23.69
C ARG A 117 -22.88 8.52 25.10
N LEU A 118 -24.12 8.97 25.25
CA LEU A 118 -24.89 8.74 26.46
C LEU A 118 -25.34 7.27 26.45
N ASP A 119 -24.93 6.52 27.45
CA ASP A 119 -25.43 5.17 27.67
C ASP A 119 -26.80 5.24 28.33
N THR A 120 -27.81 4.68 27.67
CA THR A 120 -29.21 4.74 28.13
C THR A 120 -29.48 3.86 29.34
N GLU A 121 -28.61 2.90 29.66
CA GLU A 121 -28.79 2.01 30.82
C GLU A 121 -28.21 2.60 32.10
N THR A 122 -27.06 3.27 32.02
CA THR A 122 -26.34 3.83 33.16
C THR A 122 -26.53 5.35 33.31
N GLU A 123 -27.10 6.02 32.30
CA GLU A 123 -27.20 7.49 32.20
C GLU A 123 -25.83 8.21 32.26
N GLU A 124 -24.74 7.48 32.00
CA GLU A 124 -23.38 8.01 32.00
C GLU A 124 -22.89 8.31 30.58
N TRP A 125 -21.99 9.30 30.46
CA TRP A 125 -21.31 9.60 29.21
C TRP A 125 -20.11 8.68 29.01
N VAL A 126 -20.20 7.79 28.03
CA VAL A 126 -19.12 6.85 27.69
C VAL A 126 -18.39 7.36 26.44
N GLN A 127 -17.06 7.36 26.49
CA GLN A 127 -16.22 7.64 25.32
C GLN A 127 -15.99 6.36 24.53
N VAL A 128 -16.43 6.35 23.27
CA VAL A 128 -16.29 5.22 22.35
C VAL A 128 -15.48 5.68 21.13
N PRO A 129 -14.58 4.86 20.56
CA PRO A 129 -13.91 5.21 19.32
C PRO A 129 -14.91 5.50 18.20
N SER A 130 -14.74 6.61 17.48
CA SER A 130 -15.62 6.99 16.35
C SER A 130 -15.55 5.96 15.22
N TYR A 131 -14.36 5.36 15.04
CA TYR A 131 -14.10 4.38 14.00
C TYR A 131 -13.47 3.15 14.63
N PRO A 132 -14.19 2.02 14.77
CA PRO A 132 -13.59 0.79 15.24
C PRO A 132 -12.58 0.27 14.20
N TYR A 133 -11.37 -0.04 14.65
CA TYR A 133 -10.27 -0.52 13.82
C TYR A 133 -9.51 -1.67 14.49
N THR A 134 -8.84 -2.50 13.70
CA THR A 134 -7.92 -3.53 14.16
C THR A 134 -6.53 -3.26 13.60
N VAL A 135 -5.51 -3.42 14.44
CA VAL A 135 -4.10 -3.33 14.03
C VAL A 135 -3.63 -4.72 13.65
N LEU A 136 -3.16 -4.89 12.41
CA LEU A 136 -2.71 -6.18 11.87
C LEU A 136 -1.19 -6.34 11.97
N SER A 137 -0.43 -5.29 11.70
CA SER A 137 1.03 -5.30 11.80
C SER A 137 1.60 -3.93 12.18
N VAL A 138 2.76 -3.97 12.83
CA VAL A 138 3.57 -2.78 13.17
C VAL A 138 4.97 -3.02 12.63
N GLU A 139 5.42 -2.19 11.70
CA GLU A 139 6.82 -2.14 11.24
C GLU A 139 7.49 -0.92 11.90
N GLU A 140 8.63 -1.15 12.55
CA GLU A 140 9.48 -0.08 13.12
C GLU A 140 10.46 0.50 12.09
#